data_AF-A0A8I2ZYQ3-F1
#
_entry.id   AF-A0A8I2ZYQ3-F1
#
_cell.length_a   1.000
_cell.length_b   1.000
_cell.length_c   1.000
_cell.angle_alpha   90.00
_cell.angle_beta   90.00
_cell.angle_gamma   90.00
#
_symmetry.space_group_name_H-M   'P 1'
#
loop_
_entity.id
_entity.type
_entity.pdbx_description
1 polymer ?
#
loop_
_entity_poly.entity_id
_entity_poly.type
_entity_poly.pdbx_seq_one_letter_code
_entity_poly.pdbx_strand_id
1 'polypeptide(L)'
;MSHVIEQFISFGTDIFGLERLLRGVQAIFQIFLAYPLLLPALYPFFTAGAPPSPRLTALTLDPLKAQVNITRRALRTFNFARSFSTAYALVARAVADPQPLEVHLDIIASSLMGVFSLLETITLPDMLGVPGAALFGDARAATINVEAQRFWFCALACGVLAGAVKIANLIGKLVPGPAPAPKGGEDWKDERERLRKGVAARKAHRAGVRKKVRALLRRMAADSLDLLIPGSAVGWISSEPGTIGTVMLCTSVLTGLDVWERCGRQVAGQKA
;
A
#
# COMPACT_ATOMS: atom_id res chain seq x y z
N MET A 1 3.88 -25.15 -14.55
CA MET A 1 3.40 -25.37 -13.17
C MET A 1 4.42 -24.92 -12.12
N SER A 2 5.74 -25.18 -12.29
CA SER A 2 6.75 -24.77 -11.27
C SER A 2 6.82 -23.26 -11.02
N HIS A 3 6.68 -22.41 -12.05
CA HIS A 3 6.77 -20.95 -11.87
C HIS A 3 5.70 -20.38 -10.93
N VAL A 4 4.44 -20.84 -11.03
CA VAL A 4 3.36 -20.35 -10.17
C VAL A 4 3.58 -20.79 -8.72
N ILE A 5 4.05 -22.01 -8.52
CA ILE A 5 4.38 -22.54 -7.18
C ILE A 5 5.54 -21.76 -6.57
N GLU A 6 6.61 -21.51 -7.32
CA GLU A 6 7.75 -20.72 -6.84
C GLU A 6 7.37 -19.27 -6.53
N GLN A 7 6.53 -18.65 -7.37
CA GLN A 7 5.99 -17.33 -7.10
C GLN A 7 5.13 -17.31 -5.84
N PHE A 8 4.32 -18.36 -5.62
CA PHE A 8 3.53 -18.51 -4.39
C PHE A 8 4.42 -18.65 -3.15
N ILE A 9 5.48 -19.47 -3.22
CA ILE A 9 6.45 -19.62 -2.13
C ILE A 9 7.15 -18.28 -1.85
N SER A 10 7.57 -17.56 -2.89
CA SER A 10 8.19 -16.24 -2.74
C SER A 10 7.22 -15.23 -2.12
N PHE A 11 5.94 -15.24 -2.50
CA PHE A 11 4.93 -14.37 -1.90
C PHE A 11 4.65 -14.74 -0.42
N GLY A 12 4.52 -16.03 -0.12
CA GLY A 12 4.22 -16.53 1.22
C GLY A 12 5.36 -16.37 2.22
N THR A 13 6.60 -16.19 1.74
CA THR A 13 7.76 -15.89 2.58
C THR A 13 8.11 -14.39 2.59
N ASP A 14 7.43 -13.57 1.79
CA ASP A 14 7.60 -12.12 1.78
C ASP A 14 6.79 -11.46 2.90
N ILE A 15 7.47 -10.70 3.77
CA ILE A 15 6.84 -10.05 4.93
C ILE A 15 5.73 -9.07 4.53
N PHE A 16 5.84 -8.41 3.37
CA PHE A 16 4.79 -7.53 2.87
C PHE A 16 3.62 -8.34 2.32
N GLY A 17 3.88 -9.46 1.63
CA GLY A 17 2.84 -10.38 1.16
C GLY A 17 1.99 -10.91 2.32
N LEU A 18 2.66 -11.41 3.37
CA LEU A 18 2.02 -11.90 4.58
C LEU A 18 1.20 -10.81 5.29
N GLU A 19 1.74 -9.59 5.45
CA GLU A 19 1.00 -8.50 6.09
C GLU A 19 -0.27 -8.13 5.32
N ARG A 20 -0.23 -8.08 3.98
CA ARG A 20 -1.41 -7.78 3.14
C ARG A 20 -2.45 -8.89 3.19
N LEU A 21 -2.03 -10.15 3.23
CA LEU A 21 -2.91 -11.29 3.39
C LEU A 21 -3.62 -11.23 4.75
N LEU A 22 -2.87 -11.03 5.83
CA LEU A 22 -3.44 -10.90 7.17
C LEU A 22 -4.37 -9.67 7.27
N ARG A 23 -4.04 -8.56 6.61
CA ARG A 23 -4.93 -7.39 6.51
C ARG A 23 -6.25 -7.75 5.83
N GLY A 24 -6.20 -8.58 4.79
CA GLY A 24 -7.39 -9.09 4.10
C GLY A 24 -8.24 -9.99 5.00
N VAL A 25 -7.61 -10.90 5.75
CA VAL A 25 -8.30 -11.76 6.72
C VAL A 25 -8.97 -10.92 7.82
N GLN A 26 -8.27 -9.94 8.38
CA GLN A 26 -8.84 -9.00 9.35
C GLN A 26 -10.04 -8.24 8.78
N ALA A 27 -9.95 -7.85 7.50
CA ALA A 27 -11.02 -7.13 6.81
C ALA A 27 -12.27 -8.01 6.64
N ILE A 28 -12.09 -9.29 6.31
CA ILE A 28 -13.19 -10.27 6.23
C ILE A 28 -13.87 -10.41 7.59
N PHE A 29 -13.12 -10.57 8.69
CA PHE A 29 -13.71 -10.64 10.02
C PHE A 29 -14.49 -9.37 10.36
N GLN A 30 -13.94 -8.19 10.03
CA GLN A 30 -14.62 -6.91 10.25
C GLN A 30 -15.92 -6.79 9.45
N ILE A 31 -15.97 -7.27 8.21
CA ILE A 31 -17.18 -7.29 7.37
C ILE A 31 -18.24 -8.20 7.98
N PHE A 32 -17.87 -9.41 8.42
CA PHE A 32 -18.84 -10.34 9.04
C PHE A 32 -19.37 -9.83 10.38
N LEU A 33 -18.55 -9.13 11.15
CA LEU A 33 -18.97 -8.49 12.40
C LEU A 33 -19.95 -7.32 12.14
N ALA A 34 -19.73 -6.55 11.08
CA ALA A 34 -20.61 -5.45 10.70
C ALA A 34 -21.92 -5.91 10.06
N TYR A 35 -21.88 -7.00 9.30
CA TYR A 35 -23.03 -7.55 8.58
C TYR A 35 -23.28 -9.01 9.01
N PRO A 36 -23.85 -9.23 10.22
CA PRO A 36 -23.99 -10.55 10.81
C PRO A 36 -24.89 -11.50 10.01
N LEU A 37 -25.72 -10.99 9.09
CA LEU A 37 -26.58 -11.78 8.20
C LEU A 37 -25.83 -12.44 7.03
N LEU A 38 -24.63 -11.95 6.68
CA LEU A 38 -23.84 -12.54 5.59
C LEU A 38 -23.38 -13.96 5.94
N LEU A 39 -23.00 -14.19 7.19
CA LEU A 39 -22.41 -15.47 7.59
C LEU A 39 -23.45 -16.60 7.57
N PRO A 40 -24.67 -16.44 8.11
CA PRO A 40 -25.77 -17.40 7.93
C PRO A 40 -26.17 -17.61 6.47
N ALA A 41 -26.14 -16.56 5.63
CA ALA A 41 -26.47 -16.69 4.21
C ALA A 41 -25.43 -17.52 3.44
N LEU A 42 -24.16 -17.42 3.84
CA LEU A 42 -23.06 -18.18 3.23
C LEU A 42 -22.85 -19.57 3.84
N TYR A 43 -23.32 -19.79 5.06
CA TYR A 43 -23.10 -21.01 5.83
C TYR A 43 -23.48 -22.32 5.10
N PRO A 44 -24.63 -22.40 4.37
CA PRO A 44 -25.03 -23.61 3.65
C PRO A 44 -24.08 -24.02 2.52
N PHE A 45 -23.24 -23.10 2.02
CA PHE A 45 -22.26 -23.41 0.97
C PHE A 45 -21.00 -24.07 1.52
N PHE A 46 -20.75 -23.96 2.83
CA PHE A 46 -19.54 -24.48 3.47
C PHE A 46 -19.82 -25.69 4.35
N THR A 47 -21.01 -25.77 4.94
CA THR A 47 -21.35 -26.85 5.88
C THR A 47 -22.82 -27.24 5.75
N ALA A 48 -23.14 -28.48 6.11
CA ALA A 48 -24.51 -28.98 6.21
C ALA A 48 -25.20 -28.66 7.56
N GLY A 49 -24.55 -27.90 8.45
CA GLY A 49 -25.05 -27.59 9.80
C GLY A 49 -25.99 -26.39 9.86
N ALA A 50 -26.52 -26.12 11.05
CA ALA A 50 -27.24 -24.88 11.34
C ALA A 50 -26.24 -23.72 11.55
N PRO A 51 -26.53 -22.51 11.04
CA PRO A 51 -25.64 -21.37 11.20
C PRO A 51 -25.48 -20.97 12.68
N PRO A 52 -24.27 -20.58 13.10
CA PRO A 52 -24.06 -20.10 14.47
C PRO A 52 -24.87 -18.83 14.74
N SER A 53 -25.24 -18.62 16.01
CA SER A 53 -25.95 -17.39 16.39
C SER A 53 -25.05 -16.16 16.22
N PRO A 54 -25.61 -14.99 15.85
CA PRO A 54 -24.82 -13.76 15.67
C PRO A 54 -23.97 -13.38 16.89
N ARG A 55 -24.47 -13.65 18.10
CA ARG A 55 -23.74 -13.42 19.35
C ARG A 55 -22.50 -14.30 19.48
N LEU A 56 -22.63 -15.60 19.17
CA LEU A 56 -21.51 -16.53 19.21
C LEU A 56 -20.47 -16.18 18.14
N THR A 57 -20.93 -15.76 16.96
CA THR A 57 -20.05 -15.24 15.90
C THR A 57 -19.28 -14.00 16.35
N ALA A 58 -19.92 -13.04 17.03
CA ALA A 58 -19.23 -11.86 17.55
C ALA A 58 -18.17 -12.23 18.60
N LEU A 59 -18.53 -13.06 19.58
CA LEU A 59 -17.64 -13.51 20.65
C LEU A 59 -16.41 -14.28 20.15
N THR A 60 -16.48 -14.87 18.96
CA THR A 60 -15.38 -15.61 18.34
C THR A 60 -14.56 -14.76 17.38
N LEU A 61 -15.22 -14.00 16.50
CA LEU A 61 -14.54 -13.22 15.47
C LEU A 61 -13.83 -11.97 16.01
N ASP A 62 -14.35 -11.32 17.06
CA ASP A 62 -13.71 -10.11 17.60
C ASP A 62 -12.31 -10.38 18.19
N PRO A 63 -12.13 -11.40 19.05
CA PRO A 63 -10.79 -11.76 19.54
C PRO A 63 -9.85 -12.19 18.42
N LEU A 64 -10.35 -12.96 17.43
CA LEU A 64 -9.54 -13.36 16.28
C LEU A 64 -9.09 -12.17 15.43
N LYS A 65 -9.99 -11.21 15.19
CA LYS A 65 -9.66 -9.94 14.51
C LYS A 65 -8.59 -9.17 15.27
N ALA A 66 -8.68 -9.10 16.60
CA ALA A 66 -7.68 -8.45 17.43
C ALA A 66 -6.31 -9.14 17.36
N GLN A 67 -6.28 -10.48 17.43
CA GLN A 67 -5.05 -11.26 17.29
C GLN A 67 -4.39 -11.07 15.93
N VAL A 68 -5.16 -11.12 14.83
CA VAL A 68 -4.63 -10.85 13.49
C VAL A 68 -4.04 -9.43 13.40
N ASN A 69 -4.69 -8.44 14.00
CA ASN A 69 -4.18 -7.07 14.04
C ASN A 69 -2.84 -6.98 14.80
N ILE A 70 -2.71 -7.66 15.94
CA ILE A 70 -1.46 -7.74 16.70
C ILE A 70 -0.36 -8.41 15.86
N THR A 71 -0.64 -9.54 15.21
CA THR A 71 0.32 -10.23 14.35
C THR A 71 0.80 -9.32 13.21
N ARG A 72 -0.11 -8.58 12.56
CA ARG A 72 0.26 -7.62 11.51
C ARG A 72 1.14 -6.50 12.03
N ARG A 73 0.89 -5.99 13.24
CA ARG A 73 1.74 -4.98 13.88
C ARG A 73 3.13 -5.55 14.16
N ALA A 74 3.22 -6.79 14.65
CA ALA A 74 4.49 -7.47 14.88
C ALA A 74 5.32 -7.63 13.58
N LEU A 75 4.70 -7.96 12.44
CA LEU A 75 5.38 -8.01 11.14
C LEU A 75 5.92 -6.64 10.70
N ARG A 76 5.34 -5.54 11.19
CA ARG A 76 5.71 -4.16 10.83
C ARG A 76 6.63 -3.49 11.85
N THR A 77 7.06 -4.19 12.90
CA THR A 77 7.81 -3.65 14.05
C THR A 77 8.96 -2.72 13.65
N PHE A 78 9.72 -3.05 12.61
CA PHE A 78 10.88 -2.26 12.16
C PHE A 78 10.60 -1.35 10.96
N ASN A 79 9.34 -1.20 10.55
CA ASN A 79 8.99 -0.33 9.44
C ASN A 79 9.30 1.14 9.73
N PHE A 80 9.30 1.57 11.00
CA PHE A 80 9.69 2.93 11.36
C PHE A 80 11.13 3.25 10.92
N ALA A 81 12.06 2.32 11.13
CA ALA A 81 13.47 2.49 10.76
C ALA A 81 13.61 2.60 9.24
N ARG A 82 12.88 1.78 8.49
CA ARG A 82 12.81 1.86 7.02
C ARG A 82 12.25 3.21 6.54
N SER A 83 11.18 3.68 7.16
CA SER A 83 10.54 4.96 6.83
C SER A 83 11.46 6.14 7.13
N PHE A 84 12.10 6.18 8.29
CA PHE A 84 13.07 7.22 8.61
C PHE A 84 14.33 7.17 7.74
N SER A 85 14.84 5.98 7.42
CA SER A 85 15.95 5.82 6.48
C SER A 85 15.59 6.36 5.09
N THR A 86 14.36 6.11 4.62
CA THR A 86 13.86 6.65 3.36
C THR A 86 13.76 8.18 3.40
N ALA A 87 13.20 8.74 4.47
CA ALA A 87 13.13 10.19 4.66
C ALA A 87 14.52 10.83 4.67
N TYR A 88 15.46 10.26 5.45
CA TYR A 88 16.83 10.73 5.56
C TYR A 88 17.55 10.74 4.21
N ALA A 89 17.42 9.67 3.41
CA ALA A 89 18.03 9.59 2.08
C ALA A 89 17.49 10.68 1.13
N LEU A 90 16.20 11.02 1.24
CA LEU A 90 15.62 12.11 0.45
C LEU A 90 16.05 13.49 0.95
N VAL A 91 16.14 13.69 2.27
CA VAL A 91 16.67 14.93 2.87
C VAL A 91 18.12 15.15 2.46
N ALA A 92 18.97 14.13 2.50
CA ALA A 92 20.37 14.23 2.07
C ALA A 92 20.49 14.71 0.62
N ARG A 93 19.60 14.25 -0.27
CA ARG A 93 19.51 14.73 -1.66
C ARG A 93 19.02 16.17 -1.76
N ALA A 94 18.06 16.56 -0.91
CA ALA A 94 17.52 17.91 -0.88
C ALA A 94 18.49 18.96 -0.32
N VAL A 95 19.39 18.54 0.57
CA VAL A 95 20.49 19.38 1.06
C VAL A 95 21.56 19.57 -0.03
N ALA A 96 21.84 18.54 -0.83
CA ALA A 96 22.83 18.61 -1.90
C ALA A 96 22.37 19.50 -3.06
N ASP A 97 21.12 19.35 -3.51
CA ASP A 97 20.58 20.08 -4.66
C ASP A 97 19.10 20.45 -4.44
N PRO A 98 18.61 21.59 -5.00
CA PRO A 98 17.19 21.92 -4.99
C PRO A 98 16.32 20.81 -5.60
N GLN A 99 15.37 20.30 -4.82
CA GLN A 99 14.47 19.22 -5.24
C GLN A 99 13.08 19.76 -5.59
N PRO A 100 12.33 19.09 -6.48
CA PRO A 100 10.97 19.47 -6.80
C PRO A 100 10.00 19.21 -5.62
N LEU A 101 8.80 19.77 -5.70
CA LEU A 101 7.79 19.73 -4.63
C LEU A 101 7.42 18.30 -4.22
N GLU A 102 7.29 17.38 -5.18
CA GLU A 102 6.93 15.99 -4.90
C GLU A 102 7.94 15.27 -3.99
N VAL A 103 9.22 15.67 -4.02
CA VAL A 103 10.26 15.08 -3.16
C VAL A 103 10.11 15.58 -1.73
N HIS A 104 9.75 16.84 -1.54
CA HIS A 104 9.46 17.39 -0.21
C HIS A 104 8.23 16.74 0.40
N LEU A 105 7.18 16.51 -0.41
CA LEU A 105 6.00 15.76 0.03
C LEU A 105 6.34 14.30 0.39
N ASP A 106 7.22 13.64 -0.37
CA ASP A 106 7.71 12.28 -0.05
C ASP A 106 8.53 12.25 1.26
N ILE A 107 9.33 13.29 1.54
CA ILE A 107 10.07 13.43 2.81
C ILE A 107 9.08 13.49 3.97
N ILE A 108 8.08 14.39 3.88
CA ILE A 108 7.06 14.55 4.91
C ILE A 108 6.28 13.25 5.10
N ALA A 109 5.81 12.63 4.01
CA ALA A 109 5.08 11.37 4.05
C ALA A 109 5.91 10.26 4.72
N SER A 110 7.19 10.13 4.38
CA SER A 110 8.08 9.10 4.94
C SER A 110 8.37 9.33 6.41
N SER A 111 8.59 10.59 6.82
CA SER A 111 8.80 10.96 8.23
C SER A 111 7.55 10.67 9.08
N LEU A 112 6.37 11.09 8.62
CA LEU A 112 5.10 10.85 9.31
C LEU A 112 4.79 9.35 9.42
N MET A 113 5.03 8.59 8.35
CA MET A 113 4.90 7.12 8.37
C MET A 113 5.87 6.47 9.35
N GLY A 114 7.07 7.04 9.48
CA GLY A 114 8.06 6.63 10.48
C GLY A 114 7.56 6.83 11.91
N VAL A 115 7.03 8.02 12.21
CA VAL A 115 6.43 8.32 13.52
C VAL A 115 5.24 7.40 13.81
N PHE A 116 4.31 7.24 12.88
CA PHE A 116 3.19 6.31 13.02
C PHE A 116 3.66 4.90 13.37
N SER A 117 4.59 4.36 12.59
CA SER A 117 5.11 3.00 12.78
C SER A 117 5.85 2.86 14.11
N LEU A 118 6.57 3.90 14.54
CA LEU A 118 7.26 3.91 15.83
C LEU A 118 6.26 3.85 16.98
N LEU A 119 5.19 4.66 16.92
CA LEU A 119 4.14 4.69 17.95
C LEU A 119 3.38 3.35 18.04
N GLU A 120 3.10 2.70 16.90
CA GLU A 120 2.54 1.34 16.91
C GLU A 120 3.52 0.31 17.53
N THR A 121 4.81 0.43 17.24
CA THR A 121 5.83 -0.48 17.77
C THR A 121 6.00 -0.36 19.28
N ILE A 122 6.11 0.87 19.81
CA ILE A 122 6.34 1.07 21.25
C ILE A 122 5.11 0.70 22.09
N THR A 123 3.91 0.71 21.51
CA THR A 123 2.65 0.30 22.17
C THR A 123 2.31 -1.18 21.97
N LEU A 124 3.08 -1.91 21.16
CA LEU A 124 2.85 -3.32 20.91
C LEU A 124 2.91 -4.18 22.19
N PRO A 125 3.87 -3.98 23.13
CA PRO A 125 3.92 -4.75 24.37
C PRO A 125 2.65 -4.63 25.21
N ASP A 126 2.07 -3.42 25.31
CA ASP A 126 0.81 -3.19 26.02
C ASP A 126 -0.35 -3.98 25.40
N MET A 127 -0.36 -4.18 24.08
CA MET A 127 -1.41 -4.93 23.38
C MET A 127 -1.30 -6.44 23.52
N LEU A 128 -0.15 -6.97 23.95
CA LEU A 128 0.05 -8.41 24.10
C LEU A 128 -0.65 -8.97 25.36
N GLY A 129 -1.02 -8.11 26.31
CA GLY A 129 -1.68 -8.53 27.55
C GLY A 129 -0.80 -9.40 28.46
N VAL A 130 0.52 -9.35 28.27
CA VAL A 130 1.49 -10.09 29.10
C VAL A 130 1.68 -9.33 30.42
N PRO A 131 1.41 -9.95 31.59
CA PRO A 131 1.60 -9.29 32.88
C PRO A 131 3.03 -8.76 33.06
N GLY A 132 3.16 -7.49 33.43
CA GLY A 132 4.46 -6.83 33.66
C GLY A 132 5.21 -6.38 32.40
N ALA A 133 4.70 -6.66 31.19
CA ALA A 133 5.31 -6.20 29.93
C ALA A 133 4.71 -4.90 29.38
N ALA A 134 3.62 -4.40 29.99
CA ALA A 134 3.00 -3.14 29.60
C ALA A 134 3.92 -1.95 29.91
N LEU A 135 4.19 -1.11 28.90
CA LEU A 135 5.08 0.04 29.02
C LEU A 135 4.32 1.30 29.45
N PHE A 136 3.07 1.45 29.00
CA PHE A 136 2.22 2.62 29.21
C PHE A 136 0.90 2.27 29.91
N GLY A 137 0.48 1.01 29.86
CA GLY A 137 -0.84 0.54 30.26
C GLY A 137 -1.92 0.80 29.19
N ASP A 138 -3.02 0.05 29.26
CA ASP A 138 -4.04 -0.03 28.21
C ASP A 138 -4.61 1.34 27.79
N ALA A 139 -4.99 2.17 28.77
CA ALA A 139 -5.61 3.48 28.50
C ALA A 139 -4.66 4.44 27.78
N ARG A 140 -3.39 4.49 28.20
CA ARG A 140 -2.38 5.36 27.60
C ARG A 140 -1.93 4.83 26.24
N ALA A 141 -1.72 3.52 26.12
CA ALA A 141 -1.42 2.87 24.85
C ALA A 141 -2.54 3.08 23.82
N ALA A 142 -3.81 3.01 24.22
CA ALA A 142 -4.94 3.32 23.34
C ALA A 142 -4.91 4.78 22.85
N THR A 143 -4.62 5.73 23.74
CA THR A 143 -4.49 7.14 23.38
C THR A 143 -3.35 7.36 22.38
N ILE A 144 -2.17 6.79 22.64
CA ILE A 144 -1.01 6.86 21.73
C ILE A 144 -1.37 6.24 20.37
N ASN A 145 -2.11 5.14 20.35
CA ASN A 145 -2.56 4.51 19.13
C ASN A 145 -3.49 5.40 18.30
N VAL A 146 -4.40 6.15 18.93
CA VAL A 146 -5.25 7.13 18.23
C VAL A 146 -4.40 8.27 17.65
N GLU A 147 -3.43 8.79 18.41
CA GLU A 147 -2.49 9.80 17.90
C GLU A 147 -1.66 9.28 16.72
N ALA A 148 -1.22 8.02 16.78
CA ALA A 148 -0.52 7.36 15.69
C ALA A 148 -1.34 7.38 14.39
N GLN A 149 -2.66 7.17 14.46
CA GLN A 149 -3.54 7.23 13.29
C GLN A 149 -3.53 8.60 12.61
N ARG A 150 -3.37 9.71 13.36
CA ARG A 150 -3.26 11.06 12.77
C ARG A 150 -2.03 11.18 11.88
N PHE A 151 -0.88 10.68 12.35
CA PHE A 151 0.35 10.65 11.55
C PHE A 151 0.19 9.78 10.30
N TRP A 152 -0.47 8.62 10.41
CA TRP A 152 -0.74 7.76 9.27
C TRP A 152 -1.63 8.47 8.23
N PHE A 153 -2.70 9.12 8.66
CA PHE A 153 -3.57 9.90 7.78
C PHE A 153 -2.78 10.98 7.03
N CYS A 154 -2.03 11.82 7.75
CA CYS A 154 -1.25 12.88 7.14
C CYS A 154 -0.18 12.34 6.18
N ALA A 155 0.45 11.21 6.52
CA ALA A 155 1.41 10.54 5.64
C ALA A 155 0.78 10.09 4.32
N LEU A 156 -0.41 9.49 4.37
CA LEU A 156 -1.17 9.09 3.19
C LEU A 156 -1.58 10.31 2.35
N ALA A 157 -2.07 11.37 2.99
CA ALA A 157 -2.47 12.60 2.29
C ALA A 157 -1.28 13.23 1.53
N CYS A 158 -0.11 13.35 2.19
CA CYS A 158 1.11 13.82 1.53
C CYS A 158 1.53 12.89 0.38
N GLY A 159 1.41 11.56 0.55
CA GLY A 159 1.72 10.59 -0.51
C GLY A 159 0.80 10.71 -1.73
N VAL A 160 -0.50 10.93 -1.52
CA VAL A 160 -1.47 11.18 -2.60
C VAL A 160 -1.14 12.47 -3.34
N LEU A 161 -0.86 13.56 -2.62
CA LEU A 161 -0.45 14.84 -3.22
C LEU A 161 0.87 14.69 -4.01
N ALA A 162 1.87 14.00 -3.46
CA ALA A 162 3.12 13.73 -4.17
C ALA A 162 2.89 12.94 -5.46
N GLY A 163 2.02 11.93 -5.42
CA GLY A 163 1.60 11.17 -6.58
C GLY A 163 0.94 12.03 -7.66
N ALA A 164 0.04 12.94 -7.26
CA ALA A 164 -0.64 13.86 -8.17
C ALA A 164 0.35 14.78 -8.90
N VAL A 165 1.29 15.38 -8.16
CA VAL A 165 2.34 16.24 -8.71
C VAL A 165 3.25 15.45 -9.68
N LYS A 166 3.65 14.22 -9.31
CA LYS A 166 4.44 13.33 -10.19
C LYS A 166 3.71 13.04 -11.50
N ILE A 167 2.41 12.76 -11.45
CA ILE A 167 1.60 12.52 -12.65
C ILE A 167 1.54 13.78 -13.53
N ALA A 168 1.26 14.95 -12.94
CA ALA A 168 1.23 16.21 -13.66
C ALA A 168 2.57 16.47 -14.38
N ASN A 169 3.70 16.29 -13.68
CA ASN A 169 5.05 16.44 -14.24
C ASN A 169 5.34 15.43 -15.36
N LEU A 170 4.90 14.17 -15.23
CA LEU A 170 5.07 13.15 -16.26
C LEU A 170 4.24 13.44 -17.51
N ILE A 171 3.03 13.98 -17.36
CA ILE A 171 2.16 14.37 -18.48
C ILE A 171 2.73 15.61 -19.18
N GLY A 172 3.24 16.60 -18.43
CA GLY A 172 3.92 17.77 -19.01
C GLY A 172 5.12 17.39 -19.90
N LYS A 173 5.85 16.32 -19.53
CA LYS A 173 6.98 15.79 -20.31
C LYS A 173 6.58 14.98 -21.56
N LEU A 174 5.28 14.78 -21.82
CA LEU A 174 4.81 14.11 -23.06
C LEU A 174 4.72 15.05 -24.26
N VAL A 175 4.91 16.36 -24.07
CA VAL A 175 5.00 17.34 -25.17
C VAL A 175 6.21 16.96 -26.04
N PRO A 176 6.00 16.53 -27.31
CA PRO A 176 7.11 16.12 -28.16
C PRO A 176 8.01 17.32 -28.48
N GLY A 177 9.32 17.16 -28.30
CA GLY A 177 10.29 18.05 -28.92
C GLY A 177 10.16 18.03 -30.45
N PRO A 178 10.68 19.07 -31.15
CA PRO A 178 10.60 19.16 -32.61
C PRO A 178 11.01 17.86 -33.31
N ALA A 179 10.41 17.57 -34.47
CA ALA A 179 10.91 16.48 -35.31
C ALA A 179 12.39 16.75 -35.66
N PRO A 180 13.27 15.72 -35.66
CA PRO A 180 14.65 15.91 -36.04
C PRO A 180 14.71 16.46 -37.47
N ALA A 181 15.34 17.62 -37.64
CA ALA A 181 15.42 18.33 -38.92
C ALA A 181 16.03 17.43 -40.01
N PRO A 182 15.54 17.49 -41.26
CA PRO A 182 16.10 16.69 -42.36
C PRO A 182 17.59 17.01 -42.51
N LYS A 183 18.42 15.97 -42.68
CA LYS A 183 19.82 16.16 -43.06
C LYS A 183 19.84 16.14 -44.59
N GLY A 184 20.16 17.27 -45.21
CA GLY A 184 20.23 17.36 -46.66
C GLY A 184 21.24 16.35 -47.22
N GLY A 185 20.80 15.53 -48.18
CA GLY A 185 21.64 14.55 -48.88
C GLY A 185 21.56 13.09 -48.40
N GLU A 186 20.67 12.73 -47.47
CA GLU A 186 20.43 11.33 -47.07
C GLU A 186 19.65 10.54 -48.16
N ASP A 187 20.02 9.27 -48.40
CA ASP A 187 19.25 8.35 -49.24
C ASP A 187 17.85 8.13 -48.64
N TRP A 188 16.84 7.97 -49.50
CA TRP A 188 15.44 7.81 -49.10
C TRP A 188 15.22 6.63 -48.13
N LYS A 189 16.04 5.57 -48.26
CA LYS A 189 15.99 4.42 -47.36
C LYS A 189 16.48 4.77 -45.94
N ASP A 190 17.57 5.53 -45.84
CA ASP A 190 18.18 5.95 -44.57
C ASP A 190 17.27 6.94 -43.83
N GLU A 191 16.67 7.89 -44.56
CA GLU A 191 15.70 8.83 -44.00
C GLU A 191 14.47 8.09 -43.45
N ARG A 192 13.95 7.10 -44.20
CA ARG A 192 12.82 6.27 -43.75
C ARG A 192 13.17 5.44 -42.52
N GLU A 193 14.37 4.88 -42.41
CA GLU A 193 14.79 4.13 -41.23
C GLU A 193 14.95 5.05 -40.01
N ARG A 194 15.51 6.25 -40.19
CA ARG A 194 15.65 7.27 -39.13
C ARG A 194 14.29 7.71 -38.59
N LEU A 195 13.33 7.98 -39.47
CA LEU A 195 11.95 8.31 -39.10
C LEU A 195 11.28 7.15 -38.36
N ARG A 196 11.45 5.90 -38.82
CA ARG A 196 10.92 4.71 -38.13
C ARG A 196 11.52 4.55 -36.74
N LYS A 197 12.83 4.70 -36.58
CA LYS A 197 13.52 4.68 -35.27
C LYS A 197 13.01 5.79 -34.35
N GLY A 198 12.85 7.01 -34.86
CA GLY A 198 12.30 8.14 -34.10
C GLY A 198 10.85 7.92 -33.65
N VAL A 199 9.99 7.40 -34.53
CA VAL A 199 8.61 7.03 -34.19
C VAL A 199 8.56 5.89 -33.17
N ALA A 200 9.40 4.86 -33.34
CA ALA A 200 9.50 3.74 -32.41
C ALA A 200 9.97 4.21 -31.01
N ALA A 201 11.01 5.05 -30.94
CA ALA A 201 11.50 5.63 -29.70
C ALA A 201 10.44 6.48 -29.00
N ARG A 202 9.69 7.32 -29.74
CA ARG A 202 8.57 8.11 -29.21
C ARG A 202 7.44 7.21 -28.69
N LYS A 203 7.11 6.14 -29.42
CA LYS A 203 6.09 5.16 -29.00
C LYS A 203 6.52 4.44 -27.72
N ALA A 204 7.78 4.01 -27.64
CA ALA A 204 8.36 3.38 -26.45
C ALA A 204 8.37 4.34 -25.26
N HIS A 205 8.77 5.60 -25.45
CA HIS A 205 8.73 6.64 -24.42
C HIS A 205 7.30 6.85 -23.89
N ARG A 206 6.31 7.03 -24.79
CA ARG A 206 4.90 7.17 -24.41
C ARG A 206 4.37 5.96 -23.65
N ALA A 207 4.72 4.74 -24.08
CA ALA A 207 4.34 3.52 -23.39
C ALA A 207 4.96 3.46 -21.98
N GLY A 208 6.23 3.85 -21.84
CA GLY A 208 6.92 3.95 -20.56
C GLY A 208 6.27 4.95 -19.60
N VAL A 209 5.94 6.15 -20.09
CA VAL A 209 5.23 7.16 -19.28
C VAL A 209 3.85 6.65 -18.87
N ARG A 210 3.07 6.08 -19.78
CA ARG A 210 1.74 5.50 -19.46
C ARG A 210 1.83 4.43 -18.38
N LYS A 211 2.85 3.57 -18.43
CA LYS A 211 3.09 2.55 -17.39
C LYS A 211 3.36 3.19 -16.03
N LYS A 212 4.22 4.22 -15.98
CA LYS A 212 4.52 4.97 -14.74
C LYS A 212 3.27 5.66 -14.18
N VAL A 213 2.49 6.34 -15.03
CA VAL A 213 1.24 7.00 -14.64
C VAL A 213 0.25 5.99 -14.09
N ARG A 214 0.07 4.83 -14.75
CA ARG A 214 -0.85 3.78 -14.27
C ARG A 214 -0.43 3.23 -12.90
N ALA A 215 0.86 3.03 -12.68
CA ALA A 215 1.38 2.59 -11.39
C ALA A 215 1.14 3.65 -10.29
N LEU A 216 1.39 4.92 -10.59
CA LEU A 216 1.12 6.03 -9.65
C LEU A 216 -0.38 6.16 -9.35
N LEU A 217 -1.25 6.07 -10.36
CA LEU A 217 -2.70 6.11 -10.16
C LEU A 217 -3.21 4.97 -9.30
N ARG A 218 -2.75 3.73 -9.53
CA ARG A 218 -3.11 2.58 -8.69
C ARG A 218 -2.69 2.81 -7.25
N ARG A 219 -1.46 3.30 -7.03
CA ARG A 219 -0.94 3.61 -5.70
C ARG A 219 -1.76 4.70 -5.01
N MET A 220 -2.02 5.81 -5.69
CA MET A 220 -2.83 6.91 -5.18
C MET A 220 -4.26 6.47 -4.85
N ALA A 221 -4.88 5.66 -5.70
CA ALA A 221 -6.22 5.14 -5.43
C ALA A 221 -6.24 4.28 -4.16
N ALA A 222 -5.24 3.41 -3.98
CA ALA A 222 -5.11 2.62 -2.76
C ALA A 222 -4.87 3.51 -1.52
N ASP A 223 -3.94 4.46 -1.60
CA ASP A 223 -3.64 5.37 -0.48
C ASP A 223 -4.84 6.29 -0.15
N SER A 224 -5.61 6.72 -1.16
CA SER A 224 -6.81 7.56 -0.97
C SER A 224 -7.94 6.79 -0.31
N LEU A 225 -8.15 5.53 -0.71
CA LEU A 225 -9.10 4.63 -0.04
C LEU A 225 -8.66 4.37 1.41
N ASP A 226 -7.37 4.14 1.62
CA ASP A 226 -6.82 3.87 2.95
C ASP A 226 -6.91 5.07 3.90
N LEU A 227 -7.09 6.32 3.43
CA LEU A 227 -7.35 7.49 4.29
C LEU A 227 -8.60 7.32 5.17
N LEU A 228 -9.58 6.52 4.70
CA LEU A 228 -10.81 6.26 5.44
C LEU A 228 -10.54 5.59 6.79
N ILE A 229 -9.52 4.73 6.85
CA ILE A 229 -9.23 3.90 8.02
C ILE A 229 -8.71 4.74 9.20
N PRO A 230 -7.58 5.48 9.07
CA PRO A 230 -7.14 6.36 10.14
C PRO A 230 -8.08 7.56 10.32
N GLY A 231 -8.71 8.05 9.25
CA GLY A 231 -9.67 9.15 9.33
C GLY A 231 -10.88 8.81 10.19
N SER A 232 -11.39 7.59 10.07
CA SER A 232 -12.47 7.11 10.94
C SER A 232 -11.99 6.80 12.36
N ALA A 233 -10.80 6.20 12.52
CA ALA A 233 -10.24 5.90 13.84
C ALA A 233 -10.00 7.14 14.72
N VAL A 234 -9.67 8.29 14.10
CA VAL A 234 -9.49 9.57 14.80
C VAL A 234 -10.82 10.33 14.96
N GLY A 235 -11.87 9.94 14.23
CA GLY A 235 -13.16 10.62 14.23
C GLY A 235 -13.26 11.80 13.26
N TRP A 236 -12.33 11.95 12.32
CA TRP A 236 -12.40 12.95 11.24
C TRP A 236 -13.41 12.58 10.15
N ILE A 237 -13.63 11.28 9.93
CA ILE A 237 -14.57 10.76 8.93
C ILE A 237 -15.55 9.81 9.62
N SER A 238 -16.84 10.14 9.59
CA SER A 238 -17.88 9.21 10.04
C SER A 238 -18.04 8.10 9.00
N SER A 239 -17.80 6.85 9.39
CA SER A 239 -17.95 5.69 8.50
C SER A 239 -18.30 4.45 9.29
N GLU A 240 -19.14 3.61 8.70
CA GLU A 240 -19.56 2.37 9.34
C GLU A 240 -18.42 1.35 9.36
N PRO A 241 -18.31 0.52 10.42
CA PRO A 241 -17.28 -0.52 10.50
C PRO A 241 -17.25 -1.45 9.29
N GLY A 242 -18.42 -1.72 8.68
CA GLY A 242 -18.55 -2.52 7.48
C GLY A 242 -17.87 -1.89 6.27
N THR A 243 -18.09 -0.58 6.03
CA THR A 243 -17.43 0.17 4.95
C THR A 243 -15.92 0.17 5.10
N ILE A 244 -15.41 0.37 6.33
CA ILE A 244 -13.98 0.32 6.63
C ILE A 244 -13.42 -1.07 6.31
N GLY A 245 -14.14 -2.13 6.67
CA GLY A 245 -13.78 -3.51 6.33
C GLY A 245 -13.71 -3.73 4.81
N THR A 246 -14.72 -3.28 4.06
CA THR A 246 -14.73 -3.37 2.59
C THR A 246 -13.56 -2.62 1.95
N VAL A 247 -13.31 -1.39 2.37
CA VAL A 247 -12.19 -0.58 1.88
C VAL A 247 -10.86 -1.28 2.18
N MET A 248 -10.67 -1.75 3.41
CA MET A 248 -9.47 -2.47 3.83
C MET A 248 -9.25 -3.75 3.02
N LEU A 249 -10.32 -4.48 2.67
CA LEU A 249 -10.24 -5.67 1.83
C LEU A 249 -9.83 -5.31 0.39
N CYS A 250 -10.47 -4.30 -0.20
CA CYS A 250 -10.15 -3.83 -1.55
C CYS A 250 -8.69 -3.38 -1.66
N THR A 251 -8.20 -2.57 -0.71
CA THR A 251 -6.80 -2.10 -0.72
C THR A 251 -5.81 -3.22 -0.43
N SER A 252 -6.18 -4.20 0.41
CA SER A 252 -5.40 -5.43 0.59
C SER A 252 -5.21 -6.22 -0.70
N VAL A 253 -6.28 -6.42 -1.49
CA VAL A 253 -6.18 -7.13 -2.77
C VAL A 253 -5.31 -6.33 -3.76
N LEU A 254 -5.57 -5.03 -3.91
CA LEU A 254 -4.82 -4.19 -4.84
C LEU A 254 -3.32 -4.18 -4.53
N THR A 255 -2.97 -3.97 -3.26
CA THR A 255 -1.56 -3.92 -2.84
C THR A 255 -0.91 -5.30 -2.73
N GLY A 256 -1.68 -6.34 -2.43
CA GLY A 256 -1.22 -7.73 -2.46
C GLY A 256 -0.88 -8.19 -3.88
N LEU A 257 -1.66 -7.77 -4.88
CA LEU A 257 -1.36 -8.04 -6.30
C LEU A 257 -0.05 -7.38 -6.74
N ASP A 258 0.26 -6.17 -6.27
CA ASP A 258 1.54 -5.52 -6.58
C ASP A 258 2.74 -6.30 -6.01
N VAL A 259 2.60 -6.88 -4.81
CA VAL A 259 3.62 -7.76 -4.21
C VAL A 259 3.70 -9.08 -4.99
N TRP A 260 2.57 -9.67 -5.33
CA TRP A 260 2.50 -10.88 -6.16
C TRP A 260 3.24 -10.70 -7.49
N GLU A 261 2.97 -9.62 -8.21
CA GLU A 261 3.64 -9.28 -9.46
C GLU A 261 5.14 -9.03 -9.26
N ARG A 262 5.56 -8.44 -8.13
CA ARG A 262 6.98 -8.25 -7.79
C ARG A 262 7.69 -9.59 -7.59
N CYS A 263 7.12 -10.49 -6.80
CA CYS A 263 7.66 -11.83 -6.57
C CYS A 263 7.79 -12.61 -7.89
N GLY A 264 6.78 -12.54 -8.76
CA GLY A 264 6.83 -13.18 -10.08
C GLY A 264 7.98 -12.68 -10.96
N ARG A 265 8.24 -11.36 -10.95
CA ARG A 265 9.39 -10.79 -11.68
C ARG A 265 10.73 -11.24 -11.10
N GLN A 266 10.84 -11.38 -9.78
CA GLN A 266 12.07 -11.84 -9.13
C GLN A 266 12.36 -13.30 -9.49
N VAL A 267 11.36 -14.17 -9.42
CA VAL A 267 11.48 -15.58 -9.80
C VAL A 267 11.83 -15.73 -11.28
N ALA A 268 11.17 -14.98 -12.17
CA ALA A 268 11.49 -15.01 -13.60
C ALA A 268 12.92 -14.53 -13.89
N GLY A 269 13.39 -13.50 -13.17
CA GLY A 269 14.76 -12.97 -13.30
C GLY A 269 15.85 -13.89 -12.75
N GLN A 270 15.53 -14.77 -11.81
CA GLN A 270 16.47 -15.79 -11.30
C GLN A 270 16.68 -16.96 -12.27
N LYS A 271 15.79 -17.12 -13.27
CA LYS A 271 15.83 -18.19 -14.28
C LYS A 271 16.42 -17.75 -15.62
N ALA A 272 16.66 -16.45 -15.79
CA ALA A 272 17.25 -15.86 -17.00
C ALA A 272 18.76 -15.70 -16.83
#